data_AF-B7LWI3-F1
#
_entry.id   AF-B7LWI3-F1
#
_cell.length_a   1.000
_cell.length_b   1.000
_cell.length_c   1.000
_cell.angle_alpha   90.00
_cell.angle_beta   90.00
_cell.angle_gamma   90.00
#
_symmetry.space_group_name_H-M   'P 1'
#
loop_
_entity.id
_entity.type
_entity.pdbx_description
1 polymer ?
#
loop_
_entity_poly.entity_id
_entity_poly.type
_entity_poly.pdbx_seq_one_letter_code
_entity_poly.pdbx_strand_id
1 'polypeptide(L)'
;MLDPDRAIDKNKRLAVDNQATNEQFSSHIVILSITLGRDNTPVPTVCEVNIMSGVSALASQHSRRRARRFTVIGIVIVAVFIAMAADTKVVKISEQQTEKEGIFSAEIYGDKTFPGVKSSIESRAVDATQLAEALKTNQPEAVKKYGVGSTLPVIPVRFEGLVGEGKSGIYNIHVEGFPEDVKLRLQTGPVLTGTELRDATGEIHFGDFTNQIEYQNAGAALNRTLKNTLLDKLDRETLPGKNITVVGVFRLLTPGNWLVVPVSLEAK
;
A
#
# COMPACT_ATOMS: atom_id res chain seq x y z
N MET A 1 0.28 -44.83 3.54
CA MET A 1 1.57 -44.37 4.10
C MET A 1 1.26 -43.13 4.91
N LEU A 2 1.29 -43.26 6.24
CA LEU A 2 1.28 -42.17 7.21
C LEU A 2 2.57 -41.34 7.04
N ASP A 3 2.52 -40.04 7.32
CA ASP A 3 3.12 -39.40 8.53
C ASP A 3 2.94 -37.86 8.45
N PRO A 4 3.38 -37.05 9.43
CA PRO A 4 3.06 -36.94 10.86
C PRO A 4 2.49 -35.53 11.19
N ASP A 5 2.30 -35.27 12.48
CA ASP A 5 2.40 -33.95 13.14
C ASP A 5 1.16 -33.01 13.26
N ARG A 6 0.64 -33.01 14.51
CA ARG A 6 0.53 -31.81 15.39
C ARG A 6 -0.80 -31.02 15.30
N ALA A 7 -1.53 -30.67 16.36
CA ALA A 7 -1.45 -30.91 17.80
C ALA A 7 -2.80 -30.53 18.48
N ILE A 8 -3.16 -31.31 19.50
CA ILE A 8 -3.75 -30.98 20.82
C ILE A 8 -4.83 -29.86 20.95
N ASP A 9 -6.05 -30.36 21.17
CA ASP A 9 -7.16 -29.94 22.05
C ASP A 9 -6.92 -28.86 23.13
N LYS A 10 -7.82 -27.85 23.21
CA LYS A 10 -8.26 -27.19 24.46
C LYS A 10 -9.64 -26.53 24.30
N ASN A 11 -10.68 -27.30 23.96
CA ASN A 11 -12.03 -26.73 24.04
C ASN A 11 -13.09 -27.75 24.47
N LYS A 12 -13.23 -27.95 25.78
CA LYS A 12 -14.47 -28.49 26.35
C LYS A 12 -14.81 -27.86 27.69
N ARG A 13 -15.83 -27.01 27.64
CA ARG A 13 -16.62 -26.42 28.75
C ARG A 13 -16.99 -27.47 29.80
N LEU A 14 -17.12 -27.05 31.05
CA LEU A 14 -18.22 -27.42 31.94
C LEU A 14 -18.50 -26.29 32.94
N ALA A 15 -19.78 -26.02 33.14
CA ALA A 15 -20.38 -24.96 33.92
C ALA A 15 -20.44 -25.30 35.43
N VAL A 16 -21.27 -24.56 36.17
CA VAL A 16 -21.72 -24.72 37.57
C VAL A 16 -21.07 -23.68 38.50
N ASP A 17 -21.70 -22.52 38.67
CA ASP A 17 -22.78 -22.19 39.63
C ASP A 17 -22.19 -21.94 41.03
N ASN A 18 -22.31 -20.69 41.48
CA ASN A 18 -21.62 -20.17 42.66
C ASN A 18 -22.68 -19.79 43.69
N GLN A 19 -23.16 -20.80 44.42
CA GLN A 19 -23.96 -20.61 45.62
C GLN A 19 -23.34 -21.39 46.78
N ALA A 20 -23.17 -20.66 47.88
CA ALA A 20 -23.07 -21.11 49.26
C ALA A 20 -21.93 -22.09 49.62
N THR A 21 -21.12 -21.71 50.60
CA THR A 21 -21.18 -22.31 51.94
C THR A 21 -20.09 -21.69 52.81
N ASN A 22 -20.51 -21.21 53.98
CA ASN A 22 -19.70 -20.71 55.06
C ASN A 22 -19.93 -21.68 56.22
N GLU A 23 -18.90 -22.41 56.68
CA GLU A 23 -18.74 -22.97 58.03
C GLU A 23 -17.37 -23.69 58.10
N GLN A 24 -16.41 -23.21 58.89
CA GLN A 24 -16.18 -23.50 60.33
C GLN A 24 -15.39 -24.80 60.54
N PHE A 25 -14.11 -24.73 60.95
CA PHE A 25 -13.48 -25.69 61.87
C PHE A 25 -12.19 -25.11 62.49
N SER A 26 -12.08 -25.25 63.82
CA SER A 26 -11.01 -24.79 64.71
C SER A 26 -9.95 -25.89 64.90
N SER A 27 -8.69 -25.54 65.20
CA SER A 27 -7.66 -26.53 65.56
C SER A 27 -6.57 -25.93 66.47
N HIS A 28 -6.41 -26.51 67.68
CA HIS A 28 -5.33 -26.23 68.63
C HIS A 28 -4.22 -27.28 68.49
N ILE A 29 -2.94 -26.86 68.55
CA ILE A 29 -1.75 -27.74 68.58
C ILE A 29 -0.85 -27.30 69.73
N VAL A 30 -0.39 -28.24 70.57
CA VAL A 30 0.55 -28.01 71.69
C VAL A 30 1.84 -28.79 71.41
N ILE A 31 3.00 -28.11 71.47
CA ILE A 31 4.32 -28.72 71.28
C ILE A 31 5.18 -28.44 72.52
N LEU A 32 5.70 -29.51 73.12
CA LEU A 32 6.54 -29.49 74.32
C LEU A 32 8.02 -29.63 73.93
N SER A 33 8.86 -28.66 74.30
CA SER A 33 10.30 -28.70 74.05
C SER A 33 11.08 -28.75 75.37
N ILE A 34 11.93 -29.75 75.55
CA ILE A 34 12.86 -29.90 76.69
C ILE A 34 14.24 -29.45 76.21
N THR A 35 14.85 -28.46 76.87
CA THR A 35 16.24 -28.04 76.63
C THR A 35 17.05 -28.26 77.91
N LEU A 36 18.13 -29.03 77.83
CA LEU A 36 19.09 -29.24 78.92
C LEU A 36 20.05 -28.04 78.97
N GLY A 37 20.05 -27.33 80.10
CA GLY A 37 21.03 -26.29 80.43
C GLY A 37 22.36 -26.89 80.92
N ARG A 38 23.39 -26.05 81.00
CA ARG A 38 24.78 -26.42 81.37
C ARG A 38 24.95 -26.87 82.85
N ASP A 39 23.90 -26.82 83.65
CA ASP A 39 23.78 -27.53 84.92
C ASP A 39 22.62 -28.52 84.81
N ASN A 40 22.95 -29.81 84.91
CA ASN A 40 22.16 -30.98 84.50
C ASN A 40 20.85 -31.16 85.30
N THR A 41 19.87 -30.25 85.14
CA THR A 41 18.50 -30.39 85.70
C THR A 41 17.44 -29.92 84.69
N PRO A 42 16.54 -30.81 84.21
CA PRO A 42 15.46 -30.45 83.28
C PRO A 42 14.18 -30.00 84.02
N VAL A 43 13.62 -28.85 83.63
CA VAL A 43 12.29 -28.37 84.04
C VAL A 43 11.38 -28.25 82.80
N PRO A 44 10.25 -28.97 82.70
CA PRO A 44 9.34 -28.86 81.57
C PRO A 44 8.35 -27.69 81.74
N THR A 45 8.23 -26.85 80.71
CA THR A 45 7.21 -25.78 80.62
C THR A 45 6.29 -26.08 79.44
N VAL A 46 4.98 -26.18 79.72
CA VAL A 46 3.91 -26.33 78.72
C VAL A 46 3.40 -24.94 78.38
N CYS A 47 3.47 -24.50 77.11
CA CYS A 47 2.81 -23.28 76.64
C CYS A 47 1.71 -23.67 75.65
N GLU A 48 0.47 -23.39 76.01
CA GLU A 48 -0.70 -23.52 75.15
C GLU A 48 -0.84 -22.24 74.29
N VAL A 49 -0.73 -22.37 72.97
CA VAL A 49 -0.89 -21.23 72.04
C VAL A 49 -2.26 -21.33 71.39
N ASN A 50 -3.14 -20.41 71.78
CA ASN A 50 -4.46 -20.24 71.20
C ASN A 50 -4.33 -19.41 69.90
N ILE A 51 -4.56 -20.01 68.73
CA ILE A 51 -4.56 -19.31 67.44
C ILE A 51 -5.97 -18.79 67.18
N MET A 52 -6.19 -17.49 67.37
CA MET A 52 -7.32 -16.81 66.75
C MET A 52 -6.93 -15.37 66.35
N SER A 53 -7.50 -14.91 65.24
CA SER A 53 -7.47 -13.53 64.69
C SER A 53 -6.34 -13.10 63.73
N GLY A 54 -5.70 -14.00 62.98
CA GLY A 54 -4.68 -13.62 61.97
C GLY A 54 -5.16 -13.50 60.51
N VAL A 55 -6.23 -14.21 60.13
CA VAL A 55 -6.45 -14.52 58.69
C VAL A 55 -7.41 -13.56 57.97
N SER A 56 -8.23 -12.78 58.69
CA SER A 56 -9.18 -11.83 58.06
C SER A 56 -8.59 -10.47 57.65
N ALA A 57 -7.45 -10.06 58.21
CA ALA A 57 -6.86 -8.75 57.92
C ALA A 57 -6.12 -8.70 56.57
N LEU A 58 -5.50 -9.80 56.13
CA LEU A 58 -4.68 -9.82 54.91
C LEU A 58 -5.49 -9.77 53.60
N ALA A 59 -6.70 -10.34 53.57
CA ALA A 59 -7.52 -10.39 52.35
C ALA A 59 -8.07 -9.01 51.95
N SER A 60 -8.36 -8.13 52.92
CA SER A 60 -8.92 -6.79 52.67
C SER A 60 -7.90 -5.75 52.18
N GLN A 61 -6.60 -6.01 52.39
CA GLN A 61 -5.54 -5.07 52.04
C GLN A 61 -5.05 -5.24 50.59
N HIS A 62 -5.22 -6.43 50.00
CA HIS A 62 -4.82 -6.73 48.63
C HIS A 62 -5.82 -6.14 47.59
N SER A 63 -7.13 -6.15 47.87
CA SER A 63 -8.15 -5.65 46.94
C SER A 63 -8.06 -4.14 46.72
N ARG A 64 -7.78 -3.35 47.78
CA ARG A 64 -7.63 -1.89 47.70
C ARG A 64 -6.40 -1.47 46.90
N ARG A 65 -5.28 -2.19 47.02
CA ARG A 65 -4.05 -1.91 46.25
C ARG A 65 -4.20 -2.25 44.77
N ARG A 66 -4.97 -3.31 44.44
CA ARG A 66 -5.25 -3.71 43.06
C ARG A 66 -6.23 -2.74 42.36
N ALA A 67 -7.29 -2.31 43.05
CA ALA A 67 -8.22 -1.30 42.57
C ALA A 67 -7.52 0.05 42.29
N ARG A 68 -6.68 0.53 43.22
CA ARG A 68 -5.93 1.78 43.04
C ARG A 68 -4.96 1.74 41.85
N ARG A 69 -4.36 0.58 41.56
CA ARG A 69 -3.50 0.38 40.39
C ARG A 69 -4.30 0.43 39.08
N PHE A 70 -5.49 -0.19 39.04
CA PHE A 70 -6.36 -0.11 37.86
C PHE A 70 -6.90 1.31 37.62
N THR A 71 -7.22 2.08 38.66
CA THR A 71 -7.62 3.48 38.53
C THR A 71 -6.49 4.34 37.97
N VAL A 72 -5.25 4.17 38.45
CA VAL A 72 -4.08 4.90 37.92
C VAL A 72 -3.81 4.54 36.47
N ILE A 73 -3.89 3.26 36.09
CA ILE A 73 -3.75 2.81 34.70
C ILE A 73 -4.84 3.45 33.82
N GLY A 74 -6.09 3.49 34.29
CA GLY A 74 -7.18 4.15 33.57
C GLY A 74 -6.92 5.64 33.33
N ILE A 75 -6.44 6.36 34.35
CA ILE A 75 -6.09 7.79 34.22
C ILE A 75 -4.95 8.00 33.22
N VAL A 76 -3.92 7.15 33.26
CA VAL A 76 -2.80 7.23 32.31
C VAL A 76 -3.28 6.98 30.88
N ILE A 77 -4.14 5.99 30.65
CA ILE A 77 -4.71 5.71 29.33
C ILE A 77 -5.52 6.91 28.80
N VAL A 78 -6.37 7.51 29.65
CA VAL A 78 -7.14 8.70 29.28
C VAL A 78 -6.23 9.88 28.96
N ALA A 79 -5.18 10.11 29.77
CA ALA A 79 -4.20 11.17 29.51
C ALA A 79 -3.45 10.95 28.18
N VAL A 80 -3.11 9.70 27.84
CA VAL A 80 -2.49 9.34 26.55
C VAL A 80 -3.45 9.62 25.38
N PHE A 81 -4.74 9.28 25.51
CA PHE A 81 -5.73 9.59 24.46
C PHE A 81 -5.95 11.10 24.28
N ILE A 82 -5.95 11.87 25.36
CA ILE A 82 -6.04 13.35 25.29
C ILE A 82 -4.81 13.92 24.60
N ALA A 83 -3.61 13.42 24.91
CA ALA A 83 -2.38 13.85 24.26
C ALA A 83 -2.37 13.52 22.76
N MET A 84 -2.84 12.32 22.37
CA MET A 84 -2.99 11.94 20.96
C MET A 84 -3.99 12.85 20.23
N ALA A 85 -5.14 13.16 20.86
CA ALA A 85 -6.13 14.05 20.27
C ALA A 85 -5.60 15.50 20.11
N ALA A 86 -4.81 15.98 21.08
CA ALA A 86 -4.20 17.30 21.02
C ALA A 86 -3.10 17.41 19.94
N ASP A 87 -2.42 16.31 19.62
CA ASP A 87 -1.38 16.26 18.57
C ASP A 87 -1.95 15.99 17.17
N THR A 88 -3.22 15.58 17.06
CA THR A 88 -3.86 15.42 15.75
C THR A 88 -4.25 16.78 15.15
N LYS A 89 -3.45 17.27 14.21
CA LYS A 89 -3.81 18.44 13.40
C LYS A 89 -4.82 18.02 12.32
N VAL A 90 -6.09 18.35 12.53
CA VAL A 90 -7.15 18.16 11.53
C VAL A 90 -7.04 19.21 10.44
N VAL A 91 -6.55 18.81 9.26
CA VAL A 91 -6.55 19.66 8.06
C VAL A 91 -7.92 19.55 7.39
N LYS A 92 -8.67 20.66 7.41
CA LYS A 92 -9.90 20.77 6.61
C LYS A 92 -9.50 21.00 5.15
N ILE A 93 -9.91 20.10 4.26
CA ILE A 93 -9.85 20.33 2.82
C ILE A 93 -10.95 21.35 2.53
N SER A 94 -10.56 22.62 2.41
CA SER A 94 -11.50 23.70 2.12
C SER A 94 -11.96 23.58 0.66
N GLU A 95 -13.26 23.38 0.48
CA GLU A 95 -14.00 23.35 -0.79
C GLU A 95 -14.14 24.75 -1.43
N GLN A 96 -13.09 25.57 -1.32
CA GLN A 96 -12.97 26.88 -1.95
C GLN A 96 -11.60 26.98 -2.63
N GLN A 97 -11.39 26.14 -3.64
CA GLN A 97 -10.39 26.38 -4.68
C GLN A 97 -11.08 27.09 -5.85
N THR A 98 -11.63 28.26 -5.59
CA THR A 98 -11.75 29.28 -6.63
C THR A 98 -10.35 29.85 -6.79
N GLU A 99 -9.69 29.49 -7.89
CA GLU A 99 -8.66 30.28 -8.58
C GLU A 99 -7.84 31.21 -7.65
N LYS A 100 -6.92 30.63 -6.88
CA LYS A 100 -5.79 31.38 -6.35
C LYS A 100 -4.59 31.08 -7.22
N GLU A 101 -4.15 32.08 -7.97
CA GLU A 101 -2.85 32.11 -8.61
C GLU A 101 -1.79 31.61 -7.61
N GLY A 102 -1.29 30.40 -7.82
CA GLY A 102 -0.28 29.75 -6.96
C GLY A 102 -0.61 28.36 -6.43
N ILE A 103 -1.84 27.83 -6.58
CA ILE A 103 -2.12 26.42 -6.27
C ILE A 103 -2.21 25.62 -7.57
N PHE A 104 -1.39 24.57 -7.69
CA PHE A 104 -1.39 23.67 -8.85
C PHE A 104 -2.79 23.10 -9.13
N SER A 105 -3.30 23.31 -10.35
CA SER A 105 -4.53 22.69 -10.85
C SER A 105 -4.19 21.65 -11.90
N ALA A 106 -4.47 20.39 -11.60
CA ALA A 106 -4.20 19.27 -12.49
C ALA A 106 -4.96 19.41 -13.83
N GLU A 107 -6.21 19.85 -13.78
CA GLU A 107 -7.05 19.98 -14.99
C GLU A 107 -6.49 21.02 -15.95
N ILE A 108 -6.23 22.24 -15.47
CA ILE A 108 -5.65 23.33 -16.27
C ILE A 108 -4.27 22.92 -16.81
N TYR A 109 -3.46 22.25 -15.99
CA TYR A 109 -2.14 21.79 -16.41
C TYR A 109 -2.22 20.80 -17.57
N GLY A 110 -3.12 19.82 -17.50
CA GLY A 110 -3.33 18.82 -18.54
C GLY A 110 -3.69 19.46 -19.88
N ASP A 111 -4.73 20.30 -19.91
CA ASP A 111 -5.21 20.95 -21.13
C ASP A 111 -4.17 21.89 -21.75
N LYS A 112 -3.40 22.61 -20.92
CA LYS A 112 -2.36 23.52 -21.38
C LYS A 112 -1.12 22.79 -21.92
N THR A 113 -0.72 21.69 -21.27
CA THR A 113 0.57 21.02 -21.53
C THR A 113 0.44 19.93 -22.59
N PHE A 114 -0.71 19.24 -22.65
CA PHE A 114 -0.92 18.10 -23.54
C PHE A 114 -0.69 18.41 -25.02
N PRO A 115 -1.11 19.56 -25.60
CA PRO A 115 -0.83 19.86 -27.01
C PRO A 115 0.67 19.92 -27.33
N GLY A 116 1.47 20.50 -26.43
CA GLY A 116 2.92 20.55 -26.58
C GLY A 116 3.56 19.17 -26.49
N VAL A 117 3.13 18.37 -25.51
CA VAL A 117 3.58 16.97 -25.36
C VAL A 117 3.23 16.14 -26.60
N LYS A 118 1.99 16.26 -27.11
CA LYS A 118 1.54 15.57 -28.32
C LYS A 118 2.42 15.92 -29.53
N SER A 119 2.63 17.21 -29.80
CA SER A 119 3.46 17.65 -30.93
C SER A 119 4.92 17.20 -30.81
N SER A 120 5.45 17.22 -29.58
CA SER A 120 6.78 16.73 -29.24
C SER A 120 6.93 15.22 -29.51
N ILE A 121 5.91 14.43 -29.19
CA ILE A 121 5.86 12.99 -29.50
C ILE A 121 5.74 12.75 -31.01
N GLU A 122 4.84 13.45 -31.69
CA GLU A 122 4.61 13.29 -33.13
C GLU A 122 5.84 13.60 -33.98
N SER A 123 6.59 14.64 -33.63
CA SER A 123 7.81 15.04 -34.34
C SER A 123 8.99 14.08 -34.13
N ARG A 124 9.04 13.36 -33.00
CA ARG A 124 10.11 12.40 -32.68
C ARG A 124 9.73 10.94 -32.93
N ALA A 125 8.48 10.66 -33.29
CA ALA A 125 7.99 9.29 -33.43
C ALA A 125 8.78 8.52 -34.51
N VAL A 126 9.43 7.45 -34.08
CA VAL A 126 10.20 6.55 -34.94
C VAL A 126 9.30 5.42 -35.43
N ASP A 127 9.54 4.95 -36.65
CA ASP A 127 8.88 3.77 -37.16
C ASP A 127 9.13 2.54 -36.27
N ALA A 128 8.06 1.80 -35.93
CA ALA A 128 8.15 0.67 -34.99
C ALA A 128 9.10 -0.43 -35.45
N THR A 129 9.08 -0.77 -36.74
CA THR A 129 9.95 -1.78 -37.35
C THR A 129 11.42 -1.36 -37.28
N GLN A 130 11.73 -0.11 -37.65
CA GLN A 130 13.10 0.44 -37.53
C GLN A 130 13.58 0.48 -36.08
N LEU A 131 12.70 0.84 -35.16
CA LEU A 131 13.03 0.88 -33.72
C LEU A 131 13.30 -0.53 -33.18
N ALA A 132 12.51 -1.53 -33.59
CA ALA A 132 12.68 -2.91 -33.14
C ALA A 132 14.03 -3.49 -33.60
N GLU A 133 14.41 -3.22 -34.85
CA GLU A 133 15.71 -3.62 -35.39
C GLU A 133 16.88 -2.93 -34.66
N ALA A 134 16.75 -1.64 -34.40
CA ALA A 134 17.74 -0.87 -33.66
C ALA A 134 17.93 -1.38 -32.22
N LEU A 135 16.81 -1.68 -31.53
CA LEU A 135 16.83 -2.24 -30.17
C LEU A 135 17.44 -3.65 -30.14
N LYS A 136 17.20 -4.47 -31.18
CA LYS A 136 17.79 -5.80 -31.32
C LYS A 136 19.29 -5.75 -31.59
N THR A 137 19.74 -4.79 -32.40
CA THR A 137 21.16 -4.64 -32.78
C THR A 137 21.98 -4.06 -31.64
N ASN A 138 21.56 -2.92 -31.09
CA ASN A 138 22.24 -2.25 -29.99
C ASN A 138 21.27 -1.43 -29.15
N GLN A 139 20.69 -2.08 -28.14
CA GLN A 139 19.73 -1.45 -27.24
C GLN A 139 20.26 -0.16 -26.57
N PRO A 140 21.46 -0.11 -25.97
CA PRO A 140 22.01 1.13 -25.40
C PRO A 140 22.06 2.31 -26.38
N GLU A 141 22.47 2.09 -27.62
CA GLU A 141 22.53 3.14 -28.63
C GLU A 141 21.15 3.58 -29.10
N ALA A 142 20.22 2.63 -29.31
CA ALA A 142 18.84 2.93 -29.68
C ALA A 142 18.14 3.75 -28.58
N VAL A 143 18.34 3.39 -27.31
CA VAL A 143 17.83 4.14 -26.16
C VAL A 143 18.43 5.53 -26.10
N LYS A 144 19.74 5.69 -26.32
CA LYS A 144 20.38 7.01 -26.33
C LYS A 144 19.91 7.90 -27.47
N LYS A 145 19.56 7.30 -28.62
CA LYS A 145 19.15 8.03 -29.83
C LYS A 145 17.67 8.41 -29.81
N TYR A 146 16.80 7.53 -29.35
CA TYR A 146 15.34 7.66 -29.47
C TYR A 146 14.60 7.75 -28.13
N GLY A 147 15.24 7.30 -27.05
CA GLY A 147 14.65 7.31 -25.72
C GLY A 147 14.88 8.62 -24.99
N VAL A 148 13.92 8.95 -24.15
CA VAL A 148 13.97 10.07 -23.22
C VAL A 148 14.08 9.52 -21.80
N GLY A 149 15.06 9.99 -21.05
CA GLY A 149 15.39 9.49 -19.71
C GLY A 149 16.41 8.35 -19.71
N SER A 150 16.98 8.06 -18.53
CA SER A 150 18.12 7.14 -18.36
C SER A 150 17.77 5.78 -17.77
N THR A 151 16.92 5.71 -16.74
CA THR A 151 16.64 4.46 -16.02
C THR A 151 15.56 3.61 -16.70
N LEU A 152 14.49 4.25 -17.16
CA LEU A 152 13.36 3.62 -17.85
C LEU A 152 12.96 4.52 -19.02
N PRO A 153 13.67 4.42 -20.15
CA PRO A 153 13.52 5.36 -21.24
C PRO A 153 12.13 5.26 -21.85
N VAL A 154 11.60 6.43 -22.19
CA VAL A 154 10.31 6.58 -22.84
C VAL A 154 10.55 6.89 -24.30
N ILE A 155 9.96 6.10 -25.20
CA ILE A 155 10.26 6.15 -26.64
C ILE A 155 8.97 6.46 -27.41
N PRO A 156 8.94 7.56 -28.18
CA PRO A 156 7.91 7.84 -29.18
C PRO A 156 7.98 6.86 -30.36
N VAL A 157 6.84 6.31 -30.76
CA VAL A 157 6.75 5.34 -31.85
C VAL A 157 5.54 5.61 -32.74
N ARG A 158 5.70 5.32 -34.03
CA ARG A 158 4.61 5.30 -35.01
C ARG A 158 4.54 3.94 -35.70
N PHE A 159 3.34 3.49 -36.01
CA PHE A 159 3.12 2.27 -36.79
C PHE A 159 1.75 2.29 -37.46
N GLU A 160 1.63 1.47 -38.50
CA GLU A 160 0.36 1.10 -39.11
C GLU A 160 0.19 -0.41 -38.96
N GLY A 161 -0.98 -0.86 -38.53
CA GLY A 161 -1.20 -2.28 -38.31
C GLY A 161 -2.64 -2.68 -38.01
N LEU A 162 -2.89 -3.98 -38.13
CA LEU A 162 -4.16 -4.61 -37.86
C LEU A 162 -4.37 -4.78 -36.35
N VAL A 163 -5.49 -4.29 -35.85
CA VAL A 163 -5.91 -4.53 -34.46
C VAL A 163 -6.34 -5.98 -34.31
N GLY A 164 -5.64 -6.74 -33.47
CA GLY A 164 -5.98 -8.10 -33.10
C GLY A 164 -6.90 -8.17 -31.89
N GLU A 165 -6.85 -9.31 -31.20
CA GLU A 165 -7.59 -9.52 -29.96
C GLU A 165 -7.16 -8.53 -28.87
N GLY A 166 -8.13 -8.11 -28.07
CA GLY A 166 -7.89 -7.24 -26.93
C GLY A 166 -8.78 -7.55 -25.75
N LYS A 167 -8.31 -7.16 -24.56
CA LYS A 167 -9.05 -7.31 -23.30
C LYS A 167 -8.85 -6.06 -22.46
N SER A 168 -9.94 -5.56 -21.87
CA SER A 168 -9.91 -4.36 -21.01
C SER A 168 -9.25 -3.15 -21.70
N GLY A 169 -9.55 -2.98 -22.99
CA GLY A 169 -9.03 -1.95 -23.89
C GLY A 169 -7.51 -1.93 -24.08
N ILE A 170 -6.85 -3.06 -23.87
CA ILE A 170 -5.51 -3.33 -24.38
C ILE A 170 -5.65 -4.28 -25.57
N TYR A 171 -5.17 -3.89 -26.74
CA TYR A 171 -5.25 -4.67 -27.97
C TYR A 171 -3.86 -5.08 -28.46
N ASN A 172 -3.72 -6.30 -28.96
CA ASN A 172 -2.52 -6.71 -29.70
C ASN A 172 -2.55 -6.07 -31.09
N ILE A 173 -1.43 -5.54 -31.57
CA ILE A 173 -1.33 -4.95 -32.90
C ILE A 173 -0.40 -5.80 -33.77
N HIS A 174 -0.86 -6.15 -34.96
CA HIS A 174 -0.04 -6.82 -35.97
C HIS A 174 0.43 -5.78 -36.98
N VAL A 175 1.74 -5.54 -37.01
CA VAL A 175 2.39 -4.62 -37.94
C VAL A 175 3.18 -5.46 -38.93
N GLU A 176 3.04 -5.17 -40.23
CA GLU A 176 3.78 -5.88 -41.27
C GLU A 176 5.29 -5.67 -41.11
N GLY A 177 6.06 -6.76 -41.17
CA GLY A 177 7.52 -6.73 -41.00
C GLY A 177 8.00 -6.57 -39.55
N PHE A 178 7.09 -6.46 -38.57
CA PHE A 178 7.45 -6.36 -37.16
C PHE A 178 7.88 -7.72 -36.59
N PRO A 179 8.91 -7.79 -35.72
CA PRO A 179 9.40 -9.08 -35.21
C PRO A 179 8.33 -9.83 -34.40
N GLU A 180 8.11 -11.11 -34.70
CA GLU A 180 7.11 -11.95 -34.02
C GLU A 180 7.45 -12.23 -32.55
N ASP A 181 8.72 -12.12 -32.17
CA ASP A 181 9.19 -12.28 -30.79
C ASP A 181 8.91 -11.05 -29.90
N VAL A 182 8.46 -9.93 -30.48
CA VAL A 182 8.13 -8.70 -29.77
C VAL A 182 6.61 -8.49 -29.78
N LYS A 183 6.02 -8.42 -28.59
CA LYS A 183 4.58 -8.14 -28.43
C LYS A 183 4.32 -6.65 -28.46
N LEU A 184 3.70 -6.16 -29.54
CA LEU A 184 3.21 -4.79 -29.65
C LEU A 184 1.75 -4.72 -29.17
N ARG A 185 1.50 -3.92 -28.14
CA ARG A 185 0.16 -3.72 -27.56
C ARG A 185 -0.20 -2.25 -27.49
N LEU A 186 -1.46 -1.95 -27.73
CA LEU A 186 -2.03 -0.61 -27.68
C LEU A 186 -2.97 -0.47 -26.49
N GLN A 187 -2.72 0.51 -25.63
CA GLN A 187 -3.56 0.82 -24.48
C GLN A 187 -4.55 1.94 -24.81
N THR A 188 -5.84 1.63 -24.80
CA THR A 188 -6.93 2.56 -25.17
C THR A 188 -7.93 2.83 -24.05
N GLY A 189 -7.67 2.37 -22.83
CA GLY A 189 -8.51 2.62 -21.65
C GLY A 189 -9.31 1.37 -21.22
N PRO A 190 -10.16 1.43 -20.16
CA PRO A 190 -10.86 2.62 -19.66
C PRO A 190 -10.02 3.57 -18.82
N VAL A 191 -8.90 3.12 -18.26
CA VAL A 191 -8.03 3.92 -17.38
C VAL A 191 -6.58 3.84 -17.84
N LEU A 192 -5.90 4.98 -17.86
CA LEU A 192 -4.47 5.10 -18.08
C LEU A 192 -3.77 5.41 -16.75
N THR A 193 -2.86 4.54 -16.33
CA THR A 193 -2.23 4.60 -15.00
C THR A 193 -0.73 4.92 -15.04
N GLY A 194 -0.11 4.90 -16.22
CA GLY A 194 1.32 5.17 -16.36
C GLY A 194 1.65 6.66 -16.42
N THR A 195 2.95 6.98 -16.49
CA THR A 195 3.46 8.35 -16.58
C THR A 195 4.17 8.63 -17.90
N GLU A 196 3.91 7.82 -18.92
CA GLU A 196 4.59 7.85 -20.22
C GLU A 196 4.45 9.23 -20.86
N LEU A 197 3.25 9.83 -20.84
CA LEU A 197 3.03 11.16 -21.43
C LEU A 197 3.82 12.27 -20.73
N ARG A 198 3.93 12.22 -19.39
CA ARG A 198 4.71 13.19 -18.62
C ARG A 198 6.20 13.08 -18.96
N ASP A 199 6.68 11.85 -19.03
CA ASP A 199 8.10 11.54 -19.18
C ASP A 199 8.53 11.53 -20.68
N ALA A 200 7.60 11.63 -21.63
CA ALA A 200 7.85 11.51 -23.07
C ALA A 200 8.68 12.64 -23.68
N THR A 201 8.63 13.84 -23.10
CA THR A 201 9.37 15.00 -23.59
C THR A 201 10.69 15.17 -22.87
N GLY A 202 10.79 14.72 -21.61
CA GLY A 202 11.94 14.97 -20.76
C GLY A 202 12.05 16.44 -20.34
N GLU A 203 10.98 17.23 -20.53
CA GLU A 203 10.92 18.64 -20.16
C GLU A 203 10.19 18.85 -18.84
N ILE A 204 9.32 17.91 -18.46
CA ILE A 204 8.55 17.95 -17.22
C ILE A 204 9.36 17.28 -16.12
N HIS A 205 9.94 18.09 -15.24
CA HIS A 205 10.82 17.63 -14.17
C HIS A 205 10.15 17.76 -12.81
N PHE A 206 10.59 16.97 -11.85
CA PHE A 206 10.13 17.10 -10.47
C PHE A 206 10.35 18.52 -9.90
N GLY A 207 11.42 19.20 -10.30
CA GLY A 207 11.75 20.55 -9.85
C GLY A 207 10.76 21.64 -10.30
N ASP A 208 9.88 21.34 -11.26
CA ASP A 208 8.83 22.25 -11.71
C ASP A 208 7.60 22.25 -10.77
N PHE A 209 7.61 21.40 -9.74
CA PHE A 209 6.49 21.18 -8.83
C PHE A 209 6.92 21.30 -7.38
N THR A 210 5.97 21.66 -6.51
CA THR A 210 6.25 21.91 -5.08
C THR A 210 6.47 20.61 -4.32
N ASN A 211 5.82 19.53 -4.75
CA ASN A 211 5.80 18.26 -4.05
C ASN A 211 5.53 17.07 -4.99
N GLN A 212 5.70 15.86 -4.46
CA GLN A 212 5.50 14.63 -5.22
C GLN A 212 4.04 14.43 -5.66
N ILE A 213 3.07 14.90 -4.88
CA ILE A 213 1.65 14.75 -5.21
C ILE A 213 1.33 15.56 -6.46
N GLU A 214 1.79 16.81 -6.55
CA GLU A 214 1.64 17.66 -7.75
C GLU A 214 2.30 17.03 -8.98
N TYR A 215 3.52 16.52 -8.83
CA TYR A 215 4.24 15.86 -9.92
C TYR A 215 3.56 14.58 -10.43
N GLN A 216 2.93 13.79 -9.55
CA GLN A 216 2.13 12.64 -9.97
C GLN A 216 0.80 13.08 -10.59
N ASN A 217 0.16 14.10 -10.03
CA ASN A 217 -1.07 14.67 -10.56
C ASN A 217 -0.89 15.28 -11.95
N ALA A 218 0.29 15.82 -12.27
CA ALA A 218 0.63 16.27 -13.61
C ALA A 218 0.60 15.13 -14.64
N GLY A 219 1.13 13.95 -14.30
CA GLY A 219 1.03 12.76 -15.15
C GLY A 219 -0.41 12.28 -15.31
N ALA A 220 -1.16 12.20 -14.21
CA ALA A 220 -2.58 11.84 -14.24
C ALA A 220 -3.44 12.82 -15.04
N ALA A 221 -3.12 14.12 -15.00
CA ALA A 221 -3.77 15.16 -15.77
C ALA A 221 -3.59 14.98 -17.27
N LEU A 222 -2.36 14.72 -17.73
CA LEU A 222 -2.09 14.43 -19.14
C LEU A 222 -2.84 13.19 -19.62
N ASN A 223 -2.87 12.13 -18.81
CA ASN A 223 -3.63 10.92 -19.10
C ASN A 223 -5.14 11.17 -19.21
N ARG A 224 -5.70 12.00 -18.32
CA ARG A 224 -7.12 12.40 -18.36
C ARG A 224 -7.42 13.23 -19.61
N THR A 225 -6.54 14.16 -19.95
CA THR A 225 -6.66 15.00 -21.14
C THR A 225 -6.65 14.14 -22.40
N LEU A 226 -5.70 13.20 -22.51
CA LEU A 226 -5.66 12.22 -23.61
C LEU A 226 -6.96 11.40 -23.68
N LYS A 227 -7.43 10.90 -22.54
CA LYS A 227 -8.64 10.10 -22.47
C LYS A 227 -9.85 10.89 -23.00
N ASN A 228 -10.06 12.10 -22.49
CA ASN A 228 -11.19 12.95 -22.86
C ASN A 228 -11.13 13.38 -24.34
N THR A 229 -9.94 13.66 -24.85
CA THR A 229 -9.76 14.20 -26.20
C THR A 229 -9.79 13.14 -27.30
N LEU A 230 -9.26 11.94 -27.03
CA LEU A 230 -9.11 10.85 -28.00
C LEU A 230 -9.88 9.58 -27.59
N LEU A 231 -9.58 9.00 -26.42
CA LEU A 231 -9.99 7.62 -26.10
C LEU A 231 -11.47 7.46 -25.75
N ASP A 232 -12.14 8.50 -25.25
CA ASP A 232 -13.57 8.46 -24.93
C ASP A 232 -14.47 8.59 -26.16
N LYS A 233 -13.92 9.11 -27.26
CA LYS A 233 -14.61 9.23 -28.54
C LYS A 233 -14.46 7.96 -29.38
N LEU A 234 -13.62 7.02 -28.94
CA LEU A 234 -13.27 5.82 -29.68
C LEU A 234 -14.31 4.72 -29.42
N ASP A 235 -14.85 4.15 -30.49
CA ASP A 235 -15.66 2.94 -30.41
C ASP A 235 -14.75 1.71 -30.32
N ARG A 236 -14.40 1.37 -29.08
CA ARG A 236 -13.45 0.30 -28.74
C ARG A 236 -13.92 -1.08 -29.20
N GLU A 237 -15.22 -1.32 -29.22
CA GLU A 237 -15.79 -2.63 -29.57
C GLU A 237 -15.63 -2.93 -31.08
N THR A 238 -15.50 -1.87 -31.90
CA THR A 238 -15.32 -2.01 -33.35
C THR A 238 -13.88 -1.96 -33.82
N LEU A 239 -12.91 -1.81 -32.90
CA LEU A 239 -11.49 -1.74 -33.25
C LEU A 239 -10.93 -3.06 -33.78
N PRO A 240 -11.23 -4.25 -33.19
CA PRO A 240 -10.66 -5.49 -33.66
C PRO A 240 -10.95 -5.74 -35.15
N GLY A 241 -9.92 -6.12 -35.90
CA GLY A 241 -9.98 -6.35 -37.35
C GLY A 241 -9.84 -5.11 -38.22
N LYS A 242 -9.77 -3.89 -37.65
CA LYS A 242 -9.48 -2.67 -38.42
C LYS A 242 -7.98 -2.45 -38.56
N ASN A 243 -7.59 -1.82 -39.67
CA ASN A 243 -6.25 -1.30 -39.84
C ASN A 243 -6.18 0.10 -39.24
N ILE A 244 -5.20 0.37 -38.39
CA ILE A 244 -5.04 1.65 -37.70
C ILE A 244 -3.67 2.24 -37.94
N THR A 245 -3.60 3.56 -38.04
CA THR A 245 -2.36 4.33 -37.98
C THR A 245 -2.28 4.97 -36.60
N VAL A 246 -1.20 4.70 -35.88
CA VAL A 246 -1.00 5.14 -34.51
C VAL A 246 0.30 5.90 -34.38
N VAL A 247 0.24 7.00 -33.64
CA VAL A 247 1.40 7.64 -33.05
C VAL A 247 1.22 7.63 -31.54
N GLY A 248 2.21 7.15 -30.83
CA GLY A 248 2.13 6.98 -29.39
C GLY A 248 3.49 6.92 -28.74
N VAL A 249 3.46 6.57 -27.47
CA VAL A 249 4.64 6.48 -26.64
C VAL A 249 4.58 5.25 -25.77
N PHE A 250 5.71 4.60 -25.55
CA PHE A 250 5.81 3.50 -24.59
C PHE A 250 7.05 3.64 -23.72
N ARG A 251 7.00 3.03 -22.56
CA ARG A 251 8.16 2.85 -21.69
C ARG A 251 8.84 1.53 -22.01
N LEU A 252 10.14 1.56 -22.26
CA LEU A 252 10.93 0.36 -22.48
C LEU A 252 11.18 -0.35 -21.14
N LEU A 253 10.22 -1.17 -20.71
CA LEU A 253 10.36 -2.05 -19.55
C LEU A 253 11.13 -3.32 -19.89
N THR A 254 10.75 -3.95 -21.00
CA THR A 254 11.45 -5.09 -21.59
C THR A 254 11.49 -4.94 -23.11
N PRO A 255 12.55 -5.41 -23.80
CA PRO A 255 12.65 -5.27 -25.25
C PRO A 255 11.54 -5.99 -26.02
N GLY A 256 11.04 -7.11 -25.50
CA GLY A 256 10.05 -7.97 -26.15
C GLY A 256 8.58 -7.62 -25.88
N ASN A 257 8.27 -6.54 -25.15
CA ASN A 257 6.89 -6.20 -24.83
C ASN A 257 6.68 -4.69 -24.76
N TRP A 258 5.97 -4.15 -25.75
CA TRP A 258 5.70 -2.72 -25.86
C TRP A 258 4.24 -2.48 -25.54
N LEU A 259 3.98 -1.59 -24.58
CA LEU A 259 2.64 -1.12 -24.25
C LEU A 259 2.56 0.35 -24.63
N VAL A 260 1.96 0.63 -25.77
CA VAL A 260 1.91 1.95 -26.38
C VAL A 260 0.66 2.68 -25.91
N VAL A 261 0.86 3.90 -25.41
CA VAL A 261 -0.19 4.88 -25.13
C VAL A 261 -0.31 5.81 -26.35
N PRO A 262 -1.44 5.81 -27.08
CA PRO A 262 -1.58 6.62 -28.29
C PRO A 262 -1.79 8.09 -27.95
N VAL A 263 -1.17 8.99 -28.72
CA VAL A 263 -1.51 10.42 -28.75
C VAL A 263 -2.27 10.82 -30.02
N SER A 264 -2.20 9.96 -31.05
CA SER A 264 -3.02 10.00 -32.25
C SER A 264 -3.38 8.58 -32.66
N LEU A 265 -4.63 8.38 -33.08
CA LEU A 265 -5.16 7.11 -33.55
C LEU A 265 -6.17 7.38 -34.66
N GLU A 266 -5.90 6.83 -35.84
CA GLU A 266 -6.77 6.90 -37.00
C GLU A 266 -7.10 5.48 -37.44
N ALA A 267 -8.38 5.14 -37.51
CA ALA A 267 -8.84 3.85 -38.04
C ALA A 267 -9.25 4.02 -39.51
N LYS A 268 -8.74 3.13 -40.37
CA LYS A 268 -9.07 3.04 -41.79
C LYS A 268 -10.22 2.06 -42.02
#